data_AF-A0A8J5MVC5-F1
#
_entry.id   AF-A0A8J5MVC5-F1
#
_cell.length_a   1.000
_cell.length_b   1.000
_cell.length_c   1.000
_cell.angle_alpha   90.00
_cell.angle_beta   90.00
_cell.angle_gamma   90.00
#
_symmetry.space_group_name_H-M   'P 1'
#
loop_
_entity.id
_entity.type
_entity.pdbx_description
1 polymer ?
#
loop_
_entity_poly.entity_id
_entity_poly.type
_entity_poly.pdbx_seq_one_letter_code
_entity_poly.pdbx_strand_id
1 'polypeptide(L)'
;MEDEWAVLKCYLYKMSKISPVSKLSWQQRNESYRKKCGSFLHFVDLLSIPTSSADAEHGFSQVKLIKIDWCSRLTDDHLRNLHVVQLQSECVSNFNPELAINRFLTTWATHVDGYNHTDGCSTEEVLDDIEELDEEHIQKLIDQIQ
;
A
#
# COMPACT_ATOMS: atom_id res chain seq x y z
N MET A 1 29.19 11.13 -25.84
CA MET A 1 28.54 10.68 -24.60
C MET A 1 28.31 11.96 -23.81
N GLU A 2 27.17 12.61 -24.03
CA GLU A 2 26.85 13.85 -23.33
C GLU A 2 26.69 13.53 -21.85
N ASP A 3 27.33 14.32 -21.01
CA ASP A 3 27.33 14.10 -19.56
C ASP A 3 25.95 14.48 -19.01
N GLU A 4 25.01 13.53 -19.01
CA GLU A 4 23.62 13.71 -18.53
C GLU A 4 23.61 14.34 -17.11
N TRP A 5 24.62 14.03 -16.30
CA TRP A 5 24.85 14.63 -15.00
C TRP A 5 25.18 16.13 -15.06
N ALA A 6 25.99 16.57 -16.02
CA ALA A 6 26.26 17.99 -16.25
C ALA A 6 24.99 18.75 -16.64
N VAL A 7 24.16 18.13 -17.50
CA VAL A 7 22.86 18.69 -17.91
C VAL A 7 21.94 18.83 -16.69
N LEU A 8 21.79 17.78 -15.88
CA LEU A 8 20.98 17.80 -14.66
C LEU A 8 21.46 18.86 -13.67
N LYS A 9 22.78 18.95 -13.41
CA LYS A 9 23.38 19.98 -12.55
C LYS A 9 23.02 21.38 -13.03
N CYS A 10 23.12 21.65 -14.33
CA CYS A 10 22.76 22.95 -14.87
C CYS A 10 21.28 23.30 -14.63
N TYR A 11 20.36 22.33 -14.73
CA TYR A 11 18.94 22.56 -14.43
C TYR A 11 18.70 22.78 -12.94
N LEU A 12 19.30 21.96 -12.08
CA LEU A 12 19.15 22.07 -10.62
C LEU A 12 19.71 23.40 -10.10
N TYR A 13 20.88 23.84 -10.56
CA TYR A 13 21.46 25.12 -10.16
C TYR A 13 20.73 26.34 -10.73
N LYS A 14 20.05 26.20 -11.88
CA LYS A 14 19.16 27.25 -12.40
C LYS A 14 17.88 27.34 -11.55
N MET A 15 17.32 26.20 -11.18
CA MET A 15 16.08 26.11 -10.40
C MET A 15 16.27 26.52 -8.93
N SER A 16 17.43 26.25 -8.35
CA SER A 16 17.76 26.65 -6.97
C SER A 16 17.76 28.17 -6.76
N LYS A 17 17.93 28.95 -7.84
CA LYS A 17 17.82 30.41 -7.82
C LYS A 17 16.36 30.91 -7.80
N ILE A 18 15.42 30.05 -8.19
CA ILE A 18 13.99 30.38 -8.37
C ILE A 18 13.15 29.80 -7.22
N SER A 19 13.52 28.63 -6.70
CA SER A 19 12.85 27.98 -5.58
C SER A 19 13.84 27.18 -4.73
N PRO A 20 13.76 27.21 -3.39
CA PRO A 20 14.60 26.36 -2.56
C PRO A 20 14.34 24.89 -2.88
N VAL A 21 15.42 24.13 -2.96
CA VAL A 21 15.46 22.69 -3.30
C VAL A 21 14.59 21.83 -2.34
N SER A 22 14.19 22.38 -1.20
CA SER A 22 13.37 21.71 -0.18
C SER A 22 11.87 21.67 -0.48
N LYS A 23 11.34 22.44 -1.45
CA LYS A 23 9.88 22.56 -1.64
C LYS A 23 9.23 21.45 -2.49
N LEU A 24 10.02 20.70 -3.26
CA LEU A 24 9.51 19.69 -4.20
C LEU A 24 9.91 18.28 -3.77
N SER A 25 9.01 17.31 -3.90
CA SER A 25 9.34 15.91 -3.62
C SER A 25 10.31 15.36 -4.66
N TRP A 26 11.05 14.29 -4.31
CA TRP A 26 11.96 13.62 -5.24
C TRP A 26 11.21 13.11 -6.48
N GLN A 27 10.02 12.54 -6.30
CA GLN A 27 9.22 11.97 -7.39
C GLN A 27 8.80 13.02 -8.43
N GLN A 28 8.35 14.20 -8.00
CA GLN A 28 7.98 15.29 -8.91
C GLN A 28 9.16 15.76 -9.77
N ARG A 29 10.36 15.79 -9.18
CA ARG A 29 11.60 16.13 -9.89
C ARG A 29 12.05 15.01 -10.82
N ASN A 30 11.97 13.76 -10.36
CA ASN A 30 12.35 12.61 -11.16
C ASN A 30 11.54 12.58 -12.46
N GLU A 31 10.21 12.75 -12.39
CA GLU A 31 9.34 12.78 -13.57
C GLU A 31 9.66 13.95 -14.50
N SER A 32 9.95 15.14 -13.95
CA SER A 32 10.28 16.34 -14.73
C SER A 32 11.56 16.21 -15.56
N TYR A 33 12.54 15.45 -15.05
CA TYR A 33 13.85 15.28 -15.69
C TYR A 33 14.03 13.92 -16.39
N ARG A 34 13.08 12.99 -16.23
CA ARG A 34 13.11 11.63 -16.79
C ARG A 34 13.34 11.60 -18.31
N LYS A 35 12.71 12.51 -19.04
CA LYS A 35 12.84 12.61 -20.51
C LYS A 35 14.22 13.10 -20.98
N LYS A 36 15.00 13.76 -20.11
CA LYS A 36 16.28 14.41 -20.46
C LYS A 36 17.50 13.66 -19.91
N CYS A 37 17.38 13.09 -18.71
CA CYS A 37 18.47 12.43 -17.99
C CYS A 37 18.04 11.05 -17.48
N GLY A 38 17.30 10.30 -18.30
CA GLY A 38 16.66 9.05 -17.90
C GLY A 38 17.65 7.97 -17.45
N SER A 39 18.82 7.88 -18.10
CA SER A 39 19.85 6.88 -17.78
C SER A 39 20.48 7.17 -16.41
N PHE A 40 20.85 8.43 -16.15
CA PHE A 40 21.40 8.84 -14.86
C PHE A 40 20.36 8.74 -13.73
N LEU A 41 19.12 9.16 -13.96
CA LEU A 41 18.06 9.07 -12.94
C LEU A 41 17.74 7.63 -12.59
N HIS A 42 17.70 6.73 -13.60
CA HIS A 42 17.53 5.30 -13.35
C HIS A 42 18.68 4.72 -12.53
N PHE A 43 19.92 5.16 -12.78
CA PHE A 43 21.07 4.79 -11.95
C PHE A 43 20.93 5.28 -10.51
N VAL A 44 20.47 6.53 -10.30
CA VAL A 44 20.21 7.07 -8.95
C VAL A 44 19.10 6.30 -8.23
N ASP A 45 18.03 5.96 -8.93
CA ASP A 45 16.95 5.15 -8.38
C ASP A 45 17.44 3.74 -8.04
N LEU A 46 18.34 3.15 -8.84
CA LEU A 46 18.97 1.86 -8.53
C LEU A 46 19.86 1.94 -7.29
N LEU A 47 20.56 3.06 -7.07
CA LEU A 47 21.35 3.31 -5.86
C LEU A 47 20.48 3.53 -4.60
N SER A 48 19.18 3.77 -4.76
CA SER A 48 18.24 3.85 -3.63
C SER A 48 17.85 2.47 -3.09
N ILE A 49 18.06 1.42 -3.89
CA ILE A 49 17.90 0.04 -3.45
C ILE A 49 19.13 -0.30 -2.60
N PRO A 50 18.97 -0.84 -1.38
CA PRO A 50 20.09 -1.23 -0.56
C PRO A 50 20.95 -2.25 -1.31
N THR A 51 22.20 -1.86 -1.58
CA THR A 51 23.18 -2.63 -2.37
C THR A 51 23.65 -3.93 -1.68
N SER A 52 23.28 -4.15 -0.43
CA SER A 52 23.64 -5.33 0.36
C SER A 52 22.49 -5.80 1.26
N SER A 53 22.39 -7.11 1.48
CA SER A 53 21.40 -7.65 2.43
C SER A 53 21.66 -7.19 3.87
N ALA A 54 22.90 -6.85 4.21
CA ALA A 54 23.26 -6.29 5.51
C ALA A 54 22.67 -4.87 5.71
N ASP A 55 22.58 -4.07 4.66
CA ASP A 55 21.94 -2.75 4.71
C ASP A 55 20.40 -2.89 4.77
N ALA A 56 19.85 -3.92 4.12
CA ALA A 56 18.44 -4.29 4.27
C ALA A 56 18.12 -4.86 5.66
N GLU A 57 19.10 -5.48 6.35
CA GLU A 57 18.95 -6.09 7.67
C GLU A 57 18.54 -5.06 8.72
N HIS A 58 18.94 -3.80 8.58
CA HIS A 58 18.48 -2.71 9.44
C HIS A 58 16.98 -2.44 9.27
N GLY A 59 16.50 -2.40 8.03
CA GLY A 59 15.06 -2.24 7.73
C GLY A 59 14.24 -3.43 8.22
N PHE A 60 14.71 -4.66 7.96
CA PHE A 60 14.06 -5.88 8.46
C PHE A 60 14.06 -5.97 9.98
N SER A 61 15.10 -5.50 10.66
CA SER A 61 15.17 -5.46 12.12
C SER A 61 14.11 -4.52 12.71
N GLN A 62 13.88 -3.36 12.10
CA GLN A 62 12.83 -2.44 12.53
C GLN A 62 11.42 -3.05 12.31
N VAL A 63 11.18 -3.63 11.14
CA VAL A 63 9.92 -4.33 10.85
C VAL A 63 9.69 -5.51 11.81
N LYS A 64 10.75 -6.25 12.14
CA LYS A 64 10.71 -7.33 13.12
C LYS A 64 10.32 -6.81 14.51
N LEU A 65 10.86 -5.67 14.94
CA LEU A 65 10.50 -5.05 16.22
C LEU A 65 9.03 -4.62 16.25
N ILE A 66 8.53 -3.99 15.18
CA ILE A 66 7.11 -3.61 15.06
C ILE A 66 6.22 -4.86 15.13
N LYS A 67 6.55 -5.90 14.36
CA LYS A 67 5.82 -7.17 14.39
C LYS A 67 5.78 -7.79 15.79
N ILE A 68 6.93 -7.83 16.47
CA ILE A 68 7.03 -8.43 17.81
C ILE A 68 6.24 -7.59 18.81
N ASP A 69 6.33 -6.27 18.75
CA ASP A 69 5.57 -5.35 19.60
C ASP A 69 4.05 -5.54 19.41
N TRP A 70 3.59 -5.76 18.17
CA TRP A 70 2.18 -6.05 17.91
C TRP A 70 1.75 -7.41 18.46
N CYS A 71 2.58 -8.44 18.27
CA CYS A 71 2.31 -9.78 18.79
C CYS A 71 2.39 -9.84 20.33
N SER A 72 3.25 -9.04 20.96
CA SER A 72 3.38 -8.98 22.42
C SER A 72 2.28 -8.16 23.08
N ARG A 73 1.67 -7.22 22.34
CA ARG A 73 0.48 -6.48 22.75
C ARG A 73 -0.82 -7.26 22.59
N LEU A 74 -0.78 -8.46 22.01
CA LEU A 74 -1.91 -9.38 22.01
C LEU A 74 -2.21 -9.79 23.46
N THR A 75 -3.11 -9.06 24.10
CA THR A 75 -3.54 -9.31 25.48
C THR A 75 -4.15 -10.70 25.63
N ASP A 76 -4.16 -11.22 26.86
CA ASP A 76 -4.79 -12.50 27.20
C ASP A 76 -6.24 -12.60 26.69
N ASP A 77 -6.98 -11.47 26.69
CA ASP A 77 -8.32 -11.39 26.10
C ASP A 77 -8.34 -11.67 24.59
N HIS A 78 -7.33 -11.26 23.81
CA HIS A 78 -7.23 -11.57 22.39
C HIS A 78 -6.98 -13.05 22.15
N LEU A 79 -6.10 -13.67 22.96
CA LEU A 79 -5.87 -15.10 22.91
C LEU A 79 -7.13 -15.88 23.31
N ARG A 80 -7.83 -15.45 24.36
CA ARG A 80 -9.11 -16.04 24.78
C ARG A 80 -10.16 -15.93 23.69
N ASN A 81 -10.31 -14.75 23.07
CA ASN A 81 -11.27 -14.54 21.99
C ASN A 81 -10.93 -15.41 20.77
N LEU A 82 -9.64 -15.51 20.41
CA LEU A 82 -9.19 -16.38 19.32
C LEU A 82 -9.47 -17.86 19.64
N HIS A 83 -9.26 -18.29 20.88
CA HIS A 83 -9.54 -19.65 21.32
C HIS A 83 -11.05 -19.94 21.33
N VAL A 84 -11.88 -18.96 21.74
CA VAL A 84 -13.34 -19.04 21.64
C VAL A 84 -13.77 -19.19 20.18
N VAL A 85 -13.22 -18.39 19.26
CA VAL A 85 -13.50 -18.53 17.82
C VAL A 85 -13.08 -19.91 17.32
N GLN A 86 -11.91 -20.42 17.71
CA GLN A 86 -11.48 -21.76 17.29
C GLN A 86 -12.33 -22.89 17.85
N LEU A 87 -12.84 -22.77 19.08
CA LEU A 87 -13.66 -23.81 19.72
C LEU A 87 -15.14 -23.73 19.34
N GLN A 88 -15.64 -22.55 19.02
CA GLN A 88 -17.04 -22.31 18.65
C GLN A 88 -17.27 -22.24 17.15
N SER A 89 -16.21 -22.17 16.34
CA SER A 89 -16.34 -22.26 14.89
C SER A 89 -16.64 -23.69 14.48
N GLU A 90 -17.54 -23.82 13.52
CA GLU A 90 -17.82 -25.08 12.88
C GLU A 90 -16.58 -25.55 12.10
N CYS A 91 -16.43 -26.87 11.93
CA CYS A 91 -15.36 -27.40 11.08
C CYS A 91 -15.43 -26.76 9.70
N VAL A 92 -14.27 -26.49 9.08
CA VAL A 92 -14.16 -25.78 7.79
C VAL A 92 -15.07 -26.36 6.69
N SER A 93 -15.33 -27.67 6.71
CA SER A 93 -16.25 -28.33 5.77
C SER A 93 -17.70 -27.88 5.86
N ASN A 94 -18.13 -27.43 7.04
CA ASN A 94 -19.52 -27.05 7.33
C ASN A 94 -19.68 -25.54 7.56
N PHE A 95 -18.57 -24.79 7.55
CA PHE A 95 -18.58 -23.36 7.78
C PHE A 95 -19.42 -22.63 6.73
N ASN A 96 -20.50 -21.97 7.16
CA ASN A 96 -21.34 -21.16 6.30
C ASN A 96 -20.95 -19.66 6.38
N PRO A 97 -20.28 -19.09 5.36
CA PRO A 97 -19.89 -17.69 5.35
C PRO A 97 -21.06 -16.72 5.12
N GLU A 98 -22.19 -17.18 4.56
CA GLU A 98 -23.30 -16.32 4.16
C GLU A 98 -23.92 -15.58 5.35
N LEU A 99 -23.94 -16.19 6.53
CA LEU A 99 -24.48 -15.56 7.74
C LEU A 99 -23.62 -14.36 8.18
N ALA A 100 -22.29 -14.48 8.07
CA ALA A 100 -21.37 -13.40 8.39
C ALA A 100 -21.46 -12.27 7.34
N ILE A 101 -21.54 -12.63 6.06
CA ILE A 101 -21.70 -11.68 4.94
C ILE A 101 -23.01 -10.91 5.09
N ASN A 102 -24.14 -11.59 5.30
CA ASN A 102 -25.44 -10.95 5.49
C ASN A 102 -25.45 -10.04 6.73
N ARG A 103 -24.79 -10.44 7.82
CA ARG A 103 -24.66 -9.61 9.01
C ARG A 103 -23.80 -8.38 8.76
N PHE A 104 -22.72 -8.50 8.01
CA PHE A 104 -21.87 -7.37 7.63
C PHE A 104 -22.64 -6.39 6.74
N LEU A 105 -23.31 -6.89 5.70
CA LEU A 105 -24.08 -6.08 4.76
C LEU A 105 -25.26 -5.37 5.44
N THR A 106 -25.98 -6.05 6.34
CA THR A 106 -27.06 -5.43 7.12
C THR A 106 -26.55 -4.38 8.10
N THR A 107 -25.43 -4.64 8.78
CA THR A 107 -24.80 -3.66 9.69
C THR A 107 -24.30 -2.43 8.92
N TRP A 108 -23.67 -2.65 7.76
CA TRP A 108 -23.26 -1.58 6.85
C TRP A 108 -24.46 -0.76 6.37
N ALA A 109 -25.53 -1.41 5.90
CA ALA A 109 -26.74 -0.75 5.45
C ALA A 109 -27.39 0.11 6.56
N THR A 110 -27.43 -0.39 7.80
CA THR A 110 -27.93 0.41 8.95
C THR A 110 -27.03 1.58 9.30
N HIS A 111 -25.72 1.49 9.03
CA HIS A 111 -24.78 2.59 9.24
C HIS A 111 -24.96 3.68 8.18
N VAL A 112 -25.23 3.28 6.93
CA VAL A 112 -25.52 4.19 5.81
C VAL A 112 -26.85 4.91 5.98
N ASP A 113 -27.91 4.24 6.47
CA ASP A 113 -29.21 4.89 6.76
C ASP A 113 -29.16 5.87 7.95
N GLY A 114 -28.16 5.74 8.83
CA GLY A 114 -27.95 6.62 9.98
C GLY A 114 -27.14 7.88 9.69
N TYR A 115 -26.56 8.03 8.49
CA TYR A 115 -25.64 9.12 8.14
C TYR A 115 -26.32 10.21 7.29
N ASN A 116 -27.48 10.69 7.73
CA ASN A 116 -28.04 11.95 7.25
C ASN A 116 -27.65 13.09 8.20
N HIS A 117 -26.47 13.69 7.95
CA HIS A 117 -26.15 15.13 8.05
C HIS A 117 -24.70 15.38 8.50
N THR A 118 -23.91 15.88 7.54
CA THR A 118 -22.66 16.65 7.65
C THR A 118 -21.49 16.04 8.43
N ASP A 119 -20.61 15.34 7.72
CA ASP A 119 -19.20 15.73 7.70
C ASP A 119 -18.55 15.26 6.38
N GLY A 120 -17.89 16.19 5.70
CA GLY A 120 -17.40 16.05 4.33
C GLY A 120 -16.15 15.17 4.21
N CYS A 121 -16.34 13.86 4.17
CA CYS A 121 -15.35 12.92 3.66
C CYS A 121 -15.96 12.21 2.45
N SER A 122 -15.65 12.71 1.26
CA SER A 122 -16.11 12.16 -0.02
C SER A 122 -15.74 10.67 -0.11
N THR A 123 -16.75 9.82 -0.08
CA THR A 123 -16.67 8.36 -0.31
C THR A 123 -16.71 8.00 -1.80
N GLU A 124 -16.70 9.00 -2.68
CA GLU A 124 -16.74 8.84 -4.13
C GLU A 124 -15.40 8.41 -4.75
N GLU A 125 -14.27 8.43 -4.03
CA GLU A 125 -12.97 7.97 -4.58
C GLU A 125 -12.73 6.45 -4.43
N VAL A 126 -13.50 5.72 -3.62
CA VAL A 126 -13.18 4.30 -3.32
C VAL A 126 -13.94 3.32 -4.23
N LEU A 127 -14.98 3.79 -4.94
CA LEU A 127 -15.81 2.93 -5.80
C LEU A 127 -15.38 2.88 -7.26
N ASP A 128 -14.56 3.84 -7.73
CA ASP A 128 -14.08 3.86 -9.13
C ASP A 128 -12.97 2.81 -9.40
N ASP A 129 -12.33 2.26 -8.36
CA ASP A 129 -11.23 1.29 -8.52
C ASP A 129 -11.70 -0.19 -8.63
N ILE A 130 -13.00 -0.47 -8.55
CA ILE A 130 -13.53 -1.86 -8.53
C ILE A 130 -14.17 -2.28 -9.86
N GLU A 131 -14.43 -1.36 -10.80
CA GLU A 131 -15.28 -1.64 -11.96
C GLU A 131 -14.57 -2.12 -13.25
N GLU A 132 -13.33 -2.62 -13.18
CA GLU A 132 -12.67 -3.14 -14.41
C GLU A 132 -11.75 -4.35 -14.17
N LEU A 133 -12.26 -5.39 -13.50
CA LEU A 133 -11.69 -6.74 -13.60
C LEU A 133 -12.61 -7.58 -14.49
N ASP A 134 -12.27 -7.64 -15.77
CA ASP A 134 -13.03 -8.39 -16.77
C ASP A 134 -13.06 -9.91 -16.46
N GLU A 135 -14.18 -10.56 -16.79
CA GLU A 135 -14.45 -11.98 -16.52
C GLU A 135 -13.36 -12.94 -17.05
N GLU A 136 -12.63 -12.55 -18.09
CA GLU A 136 -11.52 -13.30 -18.70
C GLU A 136 -10.29 -13.35 -17.76
N HIS A 137 -10.05 -12.32 -16.95
CA HIS A 137 -9.00 -12.31 -15.94
C HIS A 137 -9.33 -13.20 -14.74
N ILE A 138 -10.60 -13.25 -14.36
CA ILE A 138 -11.09 -14.13 -13.30
C ILE A 138 -10.96 -15.59 -13.73
N GLN A 139 -11.31 -15.90 -14.98
CA GLN A 139 -11.19 -17.27 -15.50
C GLN A 139 -9.75 -17.75 -15.61
N LYS A 140 -8.80 -16.88 -15.97
CA LYS A 140 -7.36 -17.19 -15.97
C LYS A 140 -6.82 -17.51 -14.58
N LEU A 141 -7.30 -16.83 -13.54
CA LEU A 141 -6.87 -17.07 -12.17
C LEU A 141 -7.41 -18.41 -11.64
N ILE A 142 -8.61 -18.82 -12.09
CA ILE A 142 -9.20 -20.12 -11.74
C ILE A 142 -8.41 -21.27 -12.38
N ASP A 143 -8.02 -21.15 -13.65
CA ASP A 143 -7.26 -22.17 -14.38
C ASP A 143 -5.83 -22.36 -13.83
N GLN A 144 -5.25 -21.35 -13.17
CA GLN A 144 -3.92 -21.47 -12.55
C GLN A 144 -3.91 -22.26 -11.23
N ILE A 145 -5.08 -22.61 -10.69
CA ILE A 145 -5.22 -23.29 -9.39
C ILE A 145 -5.55 -24.79 -9.55
N GLN A 146 -5.85 -25.27 -10.77
CA GLN A 146 -6.03 -26.69 -11.09
C GLN A 146 -4.78 -27.33 -11.70
#